data_AF-A0A376LND1-F1
#
_entry.id   AF-A0A376LND1-F1
#
_cell.length_a   1.000
_cell.length_b   1.000
_cell.length_c   1.000
_cell.angle_alpha   90.00
_cell.angle_beta   90.00
_cell.angle_gamma   90.00
#
_symmetry.space_group_name_H-M   'P 1'
#
loop_
_entity.id
_entity.type
_entity.pdbx_description
1 polymer ?
#
loop_
_entity_poly.entity_id
_entity_poly.type
_entity_poly.pdbx_seq_one_letter_code
_entity_poly.pdbx_strand_id
1 'polypeptide(L)'
;MTARPGAQLLAVTSGGTIPDRGMYSVLLPEGEEQAGSRRVGELDEEMVYESRVNDIITLGATSWRIQQITRDQVIVTPAPGRSARLPFWRGEGNGRPAELGEMIGDFLHLLADGAFFSGTIPPWLAEENTIANIQGLIDEQRNATGIVPGSRHLVLERCRDEIGDWRIILHSPYGRRVHEPWALAIAGRIHALWGADASVVASDDGIVARIPDTDGKLPDAAIFLFEPEKLLQIVREAVGSSALFAARFRECAARALLMPGRTPGHRTPLWQQRLRASQLLEIAQGYPDFPVILETLRECLQDVYDLPALERLMRRLNGGEIQISDVTTTTPSPFAASLLFGYVAEFMYQSDAPLAERRASVLSLDSELLRNLLGQVEPGELLDPQVIRQVEEELQRLAPGRRAKGEEGLFDLLRELGPMTVEDLAQRHTGSSEEIASYLENLLAVKRIFPTMISGQERLACMDDAARLRDALGVRLPESLPEIYLHRVSYPLRDLFLRYLRAHALVTAEQLAHEFSLGIAIVEEQLQQLREQGLVMNLQQDIWVSDEVFRRLRLRSLQAAREATRPVAATTYARLLLERQGVLPATDGSRHSLPQHRQAFMRAWMA
;
A
#
# COMPACT_ATOMS: atom_id res chain seq x y z
N MET A 1 26.13 -8.41 -18.50
CA MET A 1 25.57 -8.07 -17.18
C MET A 1 26.42 -8.75 -16.11
N THR A 2 26.75 -8.05 -15.03
CA THR A 2 27.46 -8.59 -13.86
C THR A 2 26.57 -8.46 -12.62
N ALA A 3 26.68 -9.40 -11.68
CA ALA A 3 25.91 -9.36 -10.45
C ALA A 3 26.45 -8.28 -9.50
N ARG A 4 25.58 -7.45 -8.91
CA ARG A 4 25.99 -6.50 -7.88
C ARG A 4 26.46 -7.22 -6.61
N PRO A 5 27.35 -6.60 -5.80
CA PRO A 5 27.70 -7.13 -4.48
C PRO A 5 26.45 -7.44 -3.65
N GLY A 6 26.41 -8.63 -3.05
CA GLY A 6 25.28 -9.10 -2.25
C GLY A 6 24.13 -9.76 -3.04
N ALA A 7 24.18 -9.80 -4.38
CA ALA A 7 23.15 -10.44 -5.20
C ALA A 7 22.99 -11.94 -4.89
N GLN A 8 24.09 -12.68 -4.73
CA GLN A 8 24.04 -14.09 -4.34
C GLN A 8 23.37 -14.26 -2.97
N LEU A 9 23.74 -13.42 -2.00
CA LEU A 9 23.18 -13.47 -0.66
C LEU A 9 21.67 -13.17 -0.67
N LEU A 10 21.23 -12.22 -1.48
CA LEU A 10 19.81 -11.90 -1.67
C LEU A 10 19.05 -13.09 -2.31
N ALA A 11 19.64 -13.75 -3.31
CA ALA A 11 19.02 -14.88 -3.99
C ALA A 11 18.87 -16.10 -3.07
N VAL A 12 19.92 -16.47 -2.33
CA VAL A 12 19.89 -17.65 -1.44
C VAL A 12 19.09 -17.45 -0.15
N THR A 13 18.88 -16.19 0.26
CA THR A 13 18.06 -15.86 1.45
C THR A 13 16.60 -15.61 1.11
N SER A 14 16.26 -15.54 -0.19
CA SER A 14 14.87 -15.51 -0.64
C SER A 14 14.18 -16.84 -0.30
N GLY A 15 12.91 -16.77 0.12
CA GLY A 15 12.13 -17.94 0.50
C GLY A 15 11.74 -18.87 -0.67
N GLY A 16 12.25 -18.61 -1.87
CA GLY A 16 11.86 -19.27 -3.11
C GLY A 16 10.63 -18.63 -3.75
N THR A 17 9.78 -19.46 -4.35
CA THR A 17 8.60 -19.02 -5.10
C THR A 17 7.32 -18.95 -4.25
N ILE A 18 7.34 -19.50 -3.04
CA ILE A 18 6.21 -19.49 -2.11
C ILE A 18 6.10 -18.08 -1.49
N PRO A 19 4.96 -17.38 -1.67
CA PRO A 19 4.80 -16.02 -1.17
C PRO A 19 4.71 -15.98 0.36
N ASP A 20 5.27 -14.94 0.97
CA ASP A 20 4.98 -14.61 2.37
C ASP A 20 3.56 -14.04 2.44
N ARG A 21 2.64 -14.80 3.03
CA ARG A 21 1.27 -14.38 3.37
C ARG A 21 1.11 -14.37 4.88
N GLY A 22 0.25 -13.50 5.39
CA GLY A 22 0.03 -13.39 6.83
C GLY A 22 -1.10 -12.43 7.16
N MET A 23 -1.66 -12.59 8.34
CA MET A 23 -2.81 -11.82 8.77
C MET A 23 -2.39 -10.46 9.33
N TYR A 24 -3.24 -9.44 9.18
CA TYR A 24 -3.14 -8.19 9.93
C TYR A 24 -3.56 -8.42 11.37
N SER A 25 -2.75 -8.00 12.34
CA SER A 25 -3.18 -8.04 13.75
C SER A 25 -4.12 -6.88 14.05
N VAL A 26 -5.23 -7.18 14.72
CA VAL A 26 -6.18 -6.15 15.15
C VAL A 26 -5.96 -5.84 16.61
N LEU A 27 -5.72 -4.58 16.93
CA LEU A 27 -5.27 -4.14 18.26
C LEU A 27 -6.11 -2.98 18.79
N LEU A 28 -6.18 -2.87 20.12
CA LEU A 28 -6.68 -1.69 20.82
C LEU A 28 -5.67 -0.51 20.77
N PRO A 29 -6.13 0.74 20.96
CA PRO A 29 -5.25 1.90 21.06
C PRO A 29 -4.39 1.84 22.33
N GLU A 30 -3.24 2.51 22.31
CA GLU A 30 -2.33 2.54 23.46
C GLU A 30 -2.97 3.26 24.66
N GLY A 31 -3.11 2.56 25.79
CA GLY A 31 -3.63 3.10 27.05
C GLY A 31 -5.07 2.71 27.41
N GLU A 32 -5.82 2.05 26.50
CA GLU A 32 -7.18 1.53 26.78
C GLU A 32 -7.17 0.02 27.13
N GLU A 33 -6.12 -0.45 27.83
CA GLU A 33 -5.98 -1.83 28.28
C GLU A 33 -6.79 -2.07 29.57
N GLN A 34 -8.12 -2.18 29.46
CA GLN A 34 -8.93 -2.65 30.58
C GLN A 34 -9.09 -4.18 30.54
N ALA A 35 -8.23 -4.86 31.32
CA ALA A 35 -8.33 -6.26 31.73
C ALA A 35 -8.08 -7.37 30.66
N GLY A 36 -7.18 -7.17 29.68
CA GLY A 36 -6.83 -8.24 28.72
C GLY A 36 -5.69 -7.92 27.76
N SER A 37 -5.39 -8.86 26.85
CA SER A 37 -4.36 -8.69 25.81
C SER A 37 -4.77 -7.61 24.81
N ARG A 38 -3.83 -6.71 24.46
CA ARG A 38 -4.00 -5.66 23.43
C ARG A 38 -4.50 -6.16 22.07
N ARG A 39 -4.34 -7.46 21.79
CA ARG A 39 -4.74 -8.13 20.56
C ARG A 39 -6.19 -8.58 20.62
N VAL A 40 -6.99 -8.05 19.70
CA VAL A 40 -8.41 -8.35 19.52
C VAL A 40 -8.61 -9.55 18.57
N GLY A 41 -7.79 -9.63 17.52
CA GLY A 41 -7.90 -10.69 16.52
C GLY A 41 -6.95 -10.51 15.35
N GLU A 42 -7.30 -11.11 14.23
CA GLU A 42 -6.53 -11.11 13.00
C GLU A 42 -7.48 -10.88 11.80
N LEU A 43 -6.98 -10.28 10.70
CA LEU A 43 -7.74 -10.03 9.46
C LEU A 43 -6.94 -10.40 8.22
N ASP A 44 -7.63 -10.85 7.17
CA ASP A 44 -7.05 -11.08 5.84
C ASP A 44 -6.50 -9.80 5.21
N GLU A 45 -5.45 -9.94 4.40
CA GLU A 45 -4.82 -8.82 3.71
C GLU A 45 -5.77 -8.15 2.73
N GLU A 46 -6.52 -8.95 1.98
CA GLU A 46 -7.47 -8.43 1.00
C GLU A 46 -8.65 -7.76 1.72
N MET A 47 -9.06 -8.30 2.87
CA MET A 47 -10.08 -7.67 3.72
C MET A 47 -9.62 -6.29 4.23
N VAL A 48 -8.36 -6.17 4.67
CA VAL A 48 -7.81 -4.89 5.11
C VAL A 48 -7.64 -3.90 3.95
N TYR A 49 -7.28 -4.38 2.77
CA TYR A 49 -7.15 -3.53 1.58
C TYR A 49 -8.49 -2.92 1.17
N GLU A 50 -9.58 -3.69 1.27
CA GLU A 50 -10.93 -3.20 0.99
C GLU A 50 -11.55 -2.38 2.13
N SER A 51 -10.88 -2.30 3.28
CA SER A 51 -11.37 -1.57 4.45
C SER A 51 -10.89 -0.12 4.45
N ARG A 52 -11.72 0.78 4.99
CA ARG A 52 -11.42 2.21 5.17
C ARG A 52 -11.36 2.57 6.66
N VAL A 53 -10.74 3.71 6.95
CA VAL A 53 -10.77 4.29 8.30
C VAL A 53 -12.22 4.67 8.65
N ASN A 54 -12.64 4.35 9.87
CA ASN A 54 -14.00 4.38 10.41
C ASN A 54 -14.92 3.23 10.01
N ASP A 55 -14.47 2.31 9.15
CA ASP A 55 -15.21 1.07 8.95
C ASP A 55 -15.31 0.32 10.28
N ILE A 56 -16.44 -0.31 10.53
CA ILE A 56 -16.65 -1.10 11.74
C ILE A 56 -16.57 -2.55 11.32
N ILE A 57 -15.75 -3.33 12.00
CA ILE A 57 -15.49 -4.74 11.73
C ILE A 57 -15.89 -5.61 12.92
N THR A 58 -16.36 -6.83 12.68
CA THR A 58 -16.69 -7.77 13.77
C THR A 58 -15.53 -8.73 13.99
N LEU A 59 -15.10 -8.94 15.24
CA LEU A 59 -14.15 -9.99 15.59
C LEU A 59 -14.68 -10.77 16.79
N GLY A 60 -14.92 -12.07 16.59
CA GLY A 60 -15.67 -12.88 17.55
C GLY A 60 -17.12 -12.39 17.65
N ALA A 61 -17.56 -12.06 18.86
CA ALA A 61 -18.93 -11.57 19.12
C ALA A 61 -19.01 -10.03 19.31
N THR A 62 -17.92 -9.30 19.05
CA THR A 62 -17.82 -7.87 19.35
C THR A 62 -17.52 -7.05 18.09
N SER A 63 -18.16 -5.89 17.99
CA SER A 63 -17.97 -4.91 16.91
C SER A 63 -16.88 -3.90 17.27
N TRP A 64 -16.03 -3.59 16.30
CA TRP A 64 -14.79 -2.84 16.45
C TRP A 64 -14.67 -1.79 15.34
N ARG A 65 -14.63 -0.51 15.67
CA ARG A 65 -14.44 0.56 14.68
C ARG A 65 -12.96 0.74 14.40
N ILE A 66 -12.57 0.61 13.14
CA ILE A 66 -11.24 0.90 12.61
C ILE A 66 -10.96 2.38 12.83
N GLN A 67 -10.10 2.68 13.80
CA GLN A 67 -9.61 4.02 14.05
C GLN A 67 -8.46 4.37 13.10
N GLN A 68 -7.61 3.39 12.80
CA GLN A 68 -6.46 3.57 11.95
C GLN A 68 -6.06 2.24 11.31
N ILE A 69 -5.94 2.23 9.99
CA ILE A 69 -5.27 1.15 9.28
C ILE A 69 -3.81 1.55 9.15
N THR A 70 -2.94 0.81 9.83
CA THR A 70 -1.49 0.96 9.68
C THR A 70 -0.97 -0.12 8.74
N ARG A 71 0.35 -0.22 8.62
CA ARG A 71 1.00 -1.07 7.60
C ARG A 71 1.02 -2.56 8.01
N ASP A 72 0.95 -2.85 9.31
CA ASP A 72 0.96 -4.17 9.95
C ASP A 72 -0.29 -4.49 10.77
N GLN A 73 -0.94 -3.45 11.28
CA GLN A 73 -2.01 -3.61 12.26
C GLN A 73 -3.20 -2.73 11.94
N VAL A 74 -4.38 -3.21 12.32
CA VAL A 74 -5.61 -2.42 12.31
C VAL A 74 -5.89 -2.02 13.74
N ILE A 75 -5.80 -0.71 14.03
CA ILE A 75 -6.13 -0.18 15.33
C ILE A 75 -7.63 0.04 15.35
N VAL A 76 -8.28 -0.60 16.31
CA VAL A 76 -9.72 -0.53 16.49
C VAL A 76 -10.09 -0.03 17.87
N THR A 77 -11.26 0.60 17.96
CA THR A 77 -11.89 0.95 19.22
C THR A 77 -13.22 0.22 19.33
N PRO A 78 -13.68 -0.13 20.55
CA PRO A 78 -14.98 -0.78 20.72
C PRO A 78 -16.09 0.06 20.06
N ALA A 79 -16.95 -0.61 19.30
CA ALA A 79 -18.14 -0.01 18.70
C ALA A 79 -19.38 -0.86 18.97
N PRO A 80 -19.70 -1.16 20.25
CA PRO A 80 -20.80 -2.03 20.62
C PRO A 80 -22.14 -1.47 20.13
N GLY A 81 -23.01 -2.36 19.63
CA GLY A 81 -24.33 -2.00 19.10
C GLY A 81 -24.30 -1.26 17.76
N ARG A 82 -23.12 -0.99 17.20
CA ARG A 82 -22.99 -0.50 15.83
C ARG A 82 -22.85 -1.66 14.87
N SER A 83 -23.48 -1.43 13.75
CA SER A 83 -23.30 -2.15 12.53
C SER A 83 -21.82 -2.40 12.18
N ALA A 84 -21.45 -3.62 11.79
CA ALA A 84 -20.08 -4.01 11.49
C ALA A 84 -19.98 -4.98 10.30
N ARG A 85 -19.03 -4.72 9.38
CA ARG A 85 -18.57 -5.63 8.32
C ARG A 85 -17.88 -6.84 8.97
N LEU A 86 -18.04 -8.05 8.47
CA LEU A 86 -17.42 -9.22 9.11
C LEU A 86 -16.26 -9.73 8.22
N PRO A 87 -15.15 -10.23 8.81
CA PRO A 87 -13.92 -10.45 8.07
C PRO A 87 -14.04 -11.69 7.21
N PHE A 88 -13.76 -11.56 5.92
CA PHE A 88 -13.52 -12.74 5.10
C PHE A 88 -12.08 -13.23 5.26
N TRP A 89 -11.91 -14.54 5.16
CA TRP A 89 -10.61 -15.21 5.18
C TRP A 89 -10.45 -15.93 3.86
N ARG A 90 -9.52 -15.50 3.01
CA ARG A 90 -9.27 -16.20 1.75
C ARG A 90 -8.32 -17.34 2.06
N GLY A 91 -8.86 -18.57 2.09
CA GLY A 91 -8.05 -19.78 2.15
C GLY A 91 -7.05 -19.83 0.98
N GLU A 92 -5.95 -20.58 1.14
CA GLU A 92 -4.81 -20.58 0.20
C GLU A 92 -5.13 -21.01 -1.25
N GLY A 93 -6.31 -21.57 -1.53
CA GLY A 93 -6.68 -22.11 -2.85
C GLY A 93 -7.20 -21.06 -3.84
N ASN A 94 -6.88 -21.25 -5.12
CA ASN A 94 -7.38 -20.43 -6.25
C ASN A 94 -8.91 -20.58 -6.49
N GLY A 95 -9.68 -21.16 -5.57
CA GLY A 95 -11.08 -21.52 -5.75
C GLY A 95 -11.29 -22.76 -6.63
N ARG A 96 -12.55 -23.21 -6.71
CA ARG A 96 -12.97 -24.36 -7.51
C ARG A 96 -12.79 -24.07 -9.01
N PRO A 97 -12.20 -25.00 -9.80
CA PRO A 97 -12.15 -24.87 -11.26
C PRO A 97 -13.52 -25.12 -11.90
N ALA A 98 -13.76 -24.51 -13.06
CA ALA A 98 -15.05 -24.56 -13.75
C ALA A 98 -15.48 -25.99 -14.13
N GLU A 99 -14.53 -26.85 -14.51
CA GLU A 99 -14.80 -28.26 -14.87
C GLU A 99 -15.38 -29.05 -13.70
N LEU A 100 -14.77 -28.92 -12.52
CA LEU A 100 -15.29 -29.53 -11.29
C LEU A 100 -16.62 -28.90 -10.89
N GLY A 101 -16.77 -27.59 -11.10
CA GLY A 101 -18.04 -26.89 -10.90
C GLY A 101 -19.17 -27.45 -11.74
N GLU A 102 -18.93 -27.67 -13.04
CA GLU A 102 -19.91 -28.27 -13.96
C GLU A 102 -20.30 -29.69 -13.51
N MET A 103 -19.31 -30.52 -13.11
CA MET A 103 -19.58 -31.85 -12.56
C MET A 103 -20.42 -31.83 -11.27
N ILE A 104 -20.17 -30.86 -10.38
CA ILE A 104 -20.99 -30.69 -9.16
C ILE A 104 -22.41 -30.27 -9.53
N GLY A 105 -22.56 -29.35 -10.49
CA GLY A 105 -23.87 -28.94 -10.99
C GLY A 105 -24.66 -30.08 -11.61
N ASP A 106 -24.02 -30.92 -12.42
CA ASP A 106 -24.62 -32.14 -12.99
C ASP A 106 -25.00 -33.14 -11.89
N PHE A 107 -24.14 -33.30 -10.88
CA PHE A 107 -24.39 -34.17 -9.75
C PHE A 107 -25.58 -33.70 -8.90
N LEU A 108 -25.69 -32.39 -8.62
CA LEU A 108 -26.84 -31.81 -7.93
C LEU A 108 -28.15 -32.06 -8.69
N HIS A 109 -28.12 -31.98 -10.02
CA HIS A 109 -29.28 -32.28 -10.85
C HIS A 109 -29.66 -33.78 -10.78
N LEU A 110 -28.68 -34.69 -10.86
CA LEU A 110 -28.90 -36.13 -10.70
C LEU A 110 -29.46 -36.50 -9.32
N LEU A 111 -29.07 -35.78 -8.27
CA LEU A 111 -29.62 -35.92 -6.92
C LEU A 111 -31.07 -35.41 -6.87
N ALA A 112 -31.33 -34.23 -7.43
CA ALA A 112 -32.65 -33.62 -7.43
C ALA A 112 -33.71 -34.44 -8.17
N ASP A 113 -33.33 -35.16 -9.22
CA ASP A 113 -34.24 -36.02 -9.97
C ASP A 113 -34.38 -37.43 -9.38
N GLY A 114 -33.69 -37.72 -8.27
CA GLY A 114 -33.71 -39.02 -7.59
C GLY A 114 -32.98 -40.14 -8.34
N ALA A 115 -32.49 -39.88 -9.55
CA ALA A 115 -31.82 -40.86 -10.40
C ALA A 115 -30.59 -41.46 -9.72
N PHE A 116 -29.82 -40.65 -9.00
CA PHE A 116 -28.65 -41.12 -8.26
C PHE A 116 -29.00 -42.16 -7.18
N PHE A 117 -30.07 -41.92 -6.42
CA PHE A 117 -30.51 -42.81 -5.33
C PHE A 117 -31.20 -44.08 -5.84
N SER A 118 -31.69 -44.07 -7.07
CA SER A 118 -32.22 -45.27 -7.74
C SER A 118 -31.13 -46.23 -8.24
N GLY A 119 -29.88 -45.76 -8.33
CA GLY A 119 -28.73 -46.52 -8.81
C GLY A 119 -27.93 -47.20 -7.69
N THR A 120 -26.75 -47.70 -8.04
CA THR A 120 -25.82 -48.29 -7.06
C THR A 120 -25.11 -47.18 -6.27
N ILE A 121 -25.50 -47.01 -5.01
CA ILE A 121 -24.87 -46.03 -4.11
C ILE A 121 -23.44 -46.49 -3.76
N PRO A 122 -22.43 -45.63 -3.91
CA PRO A 122 -21.06 -45.97 -3.56
C PRO A 122 -20.91 -46.31 -2.06
N PRO A 123 -20.03 -47.26 -1.68
CA PRO A 123 -19.88 -47.67 -0.27
C PRO A 123 -19.55 -46.53 0.70
N TRP A 124 -18.84 -45.50 0.24
CA TRP A 124 -18.48 -44.34 1.06
C TRP A 124 -19.64 -43.37 1.34
N LEU A 125 -20.76 -43.49 0.60
CA LEU A 125 -21.99 -42.70 0.79
C LEU A 125 -23.15 -43.58 1.29
N ALA A 126 -22.90 -44.84 1.66
CA ALA A 126 -23.94 -45.80 1.99
C ALA A 126 -24.56 -45.59 3.40
N GLU A 127 -24.08 -44.61 4.16
CA GLU A 127 -24.65 -44.29 5.47
C GLU A 127 -26.03 -43.65 5.34
N GLU A 128 -27.04 -44.25 5.99
CA GLU A 128 -28.45 -43.85 5.91
C GLU A 128 -28.67 -42.37 6.28
N ASN A 129 -28.03 -41.89 7.35
CA ASN A 129 -28.16 -40.49 7.79
C ASN A 129 -27.60 -39.51 6.75
N THR A 130 -26.50 -39.86 6.09
CA THR A 130 -25.88 -39.01 5.06
C THR A 130 -26.80 -38.90 3.85
N ILE A 131 -27.38 -40.02 3.41
CA ILE A 131 -28.36 -40.05 2.31
C ILE A 131 -29.59 -39.21 2.67
N ALA A 132 -30.15 -39.40 3.86
CA ALA A 132 -31.33 -38.67 4.33
C ALA A 132 -31.08 -37.16 4.42
N ASN A 133 -29.91 -36.74 4.90
CA ASN A 133 -29.53 -35.32 4.95
C ASN A 133 -29.39 -34.70 3.56
N ILE A 134 -28.77 -35.41 2.61
CA ILE A 134 -28.63 -34.91 1.23
C ILE A 134 -30.01 -34.77 0.58
N GLN A 135 -30.87 -35.79 0.71
CA GLN A 135 -32.23 -35.73 0.18
C GLN A 135 -33.03 -34.59 0.81
N GLY A 136 -32.99 -34.47 2.14
CA GLY A 136 -33.65 -33.39 2.86
C GLY A 136 -33.19 -32.00 2.41
N LEU A 137 -31.87 -31.79 2.27
CA LEU A 137 -31.32 -30.52 1.80
C LEU A 137 -31.80 -30.16 0.38
N ILE A 138 -31.81 -31.13 -0.52
CA ILE A 138 -32.23 -30.94 -1.91
C ILE A 138 -33.74 -30.65 -1.99
N ASP A 139 -34.55 -31.37 -1.21
CA ASP A 139 -35.99 -31.16 -1.12
C ASP A 139 -36.32 -29.79 -0.51
N GLU A 140 -35.63 -29.38 0.55
CA GLU A 140 -35.77 -28.04 1.13
C GLU A 140 -35.40 -26.94 0.10
N GLN A 141 -34.32 -27.12 -0.65
CA GLN A 141 -33.91 -26.18 -1.69
C GLN A 141 -34.96 -26.10 -2.82
N ARG A 142 -35.46 -27.25 -3.28
CA ARG A 142 -36.51 -27.35 -4.30
C ARG A 142 -37.81 -26.71 -3.82
N ASN A 143 -38.19 -26.91 -2.55
CA ASN A 143 -39.38 -26.30 -1.97
C ASN A 143 -39.25 -24.78 -1.84
N ALA A 144 -38.05 -24.26 -1.55
CA ALA A 144 -37.81 -22.83 -1.40
C ALA A 144 -37.76 -22.08 -2.74
N THR A 145 -37.08 -22.65 -3.75
CA THR A 145 -36.78 -21.94 -5.01
C THR A 145 -37.52 -22.50 -6.23
N GLY A 146 -38.23 -23.62 -6.07
CA GLY A 146 -38.87 -24.38 -7.15
C GLY A 146 -37.90 -25.20 -7.99
N ILE A 147 -36.63 -24.78 -8.08
CA ILE A 147 -35.61 -25.35 -8.97
C ILE A 147 -34.29 -25.46 -8.21
N VAL A 148 -33.65 -26.63 -8.30
CA VAL A 148 -32.31 -26.83 -7.75
C VAL A 148 -31.29 -26.34 -8.79
N PRO A 149 -30.38 -25.41 -8.44
CA PRO A 149 -29.37 -24.91 -9.37
C PRO A 149 -28.42 -26.05 -9.80
N GLY A 150 -28.01 -26.01 -11.06
CA GLY A 150 -27.12 -26.99 -11.67
C GLY A 150 -26.20 -26.37 -12.72
N SER A 151 -25.55 -27.21 -13.52
CA SER A 151 -24.61 -26.78 -14.56
C SER A 151 -25.29 -26.00 -15.71
N ARG A 152 -26.51 -26.38 -16.05
CA ARG A 152 -27.30 -25.84 -17.18
C ARG A 152 -28.44 -24.92 -16.75
N HIS A 153 -28.75 -24.87 -15.46
CA HIS A 153 -29.84 -24.09 -14.93
C HIS A 153 -29.37 -23.35 -13.68
N LEU A 154 -29.06 -22.06 -13.85
CA LEU A 154 -28.70 -21.18 -12.76
C LEU A 154 -29.97 -20.58 -12.14
N VAL A 155 -29.90 -20.23 -10.87
CA VAL A 155 -31.04 -19.65 -10.16
C VAL A 155 -30.68 -18.26 -9.67
N LEU A 156 -31.48 -17.28 -10.05
CA LEU A 156 -31.44 -15.93 -9.51
C LEU A 156 -32.46 -15.82 -8.39
N GLU A 157 -32.00 -15.91 -7.15
CA GLU A 157 -32.82 -15.73 -5.96
C GLU A 157 -32.80 -14.27 -5.49
N ARG A 158 -33.98 -13.73 -5.20
CA ARG A 158 -34.15 -12.41 -4.59
C ARG A 158 -34.81 -12.59 -3.24
N CYS A 159 -34.14 -12.12 -2.20
CA CYS A 159 -34.70 -12.09 -0.86
C CYS A 159 -34.45 -10.72 -0.22
N ARG A 160 -35.30 -10.36 0.74
CA ARG A 160 -35.08 -9.14 1.53
C ARG A 160 -34.21 -9.44 2.73
N ASP A 161 -33.38 -8.45 3.09
CA ASP A 161 -32.70 -8.41 4.37
C ASP A 161 -33.68 -8.03 5.50
N GLU A 162 -33.28 -8.22 6.75
CA GLU A 162 -33.99 -7.78 7.97
C GLU A 162 -34.24 -6.26 7.98
N ILE A 163 -33.39 -5.52 7.25
CA ILE A 163 -33.41 -4.06 7.10
C ILE A 163 -34.34 -3.62 5.95
N GLY A 164 -34.77 -4.55 5.09
CA GLY A 164 -35.65 -4.30 3.94
C GLY A 164 -34.95 -4.12 2.59
N ASP A 165 -33.62 -4.09 2.57
CA ASP A 165 -32.82 -4.05 1.33
C ASP A 165 -32.91 -5.35 0.53
N TRP A 166 -32.66 -5.25 -0.77
CA TRP A 166 -32.68 -6.41 -1.65
C TRP A 166 -31.33 -7.11 -1.69
N ARG A 167 -31.35 -8.42 -1.49
CA ARG A 167 -30.25 -9.34 -1.75
C ARG A 167 -30.55 -10.11 -3.02
N ILE A 168 -29.56 -10.12 -3.90
CA ILE A 168 -29.65 -10.72 -5.22
C ILE A 168 -28.57 -11.77 -5.27
N ILE A 169 -28.99 -13.03 -5.30
CA ILE A 169 -28.13 -14.18 -5.14
C ILE A 169 -28.21 -14.98 -6.43
N LEU A 170 -27.10 -15.04 -7.15
CA LEU A 170 -26.94 -15.95 -8.26
C LEU A 170 -26.34 -17.25 -7.75
N HIS A 171 -27.12 -18.33 -7.80
CA HIS A 171 -26.65 -19.68 -7.55
C HIS A 171 -26.02 -20.25 -8.81
N SER A 172 -24.72 -20.56 -8.73
CA SER A 172 -23.94 -21.03 -9.86
C SER A 172 -22.83 -21.96 -9.38
N PRO A 173 -22.63 -23.14 -9.97
CA PRO A 173 -21.62 -24.08 -9.49
C PRO A 173 -20.23 -23.84 -10.10
N TYR A 174 -20.07 -22.90 -11.04
CA TYR A 174 -18.86 -22.72 -11.88
C TYR A 174 -17.58 -22.29 -11.13
N GLY A 175 -17.65 -22.06 -9.83
CA GLY A 175 -16.49 -21.82 -8.98
C GLY A 175 -15.99 -20.38 -9.00
N ARG A 176 -15.21 -20.06 -7.97
CA ARG A 176 -14.78 -18.69 -7.67
C ARG A 176 -13.88 -18.09 -8.76
N ARG A 177 -13.10 -18.92 -9.47
CA ARG A 177 -12.26 -18.50 -10.62
C ARG A 177 -13.06 -17.85 -11.75
N VAL A 178 -14.34 -18.21 -11.86
CA VAL A 178 -15.29 -17.65 -12.83
C VAL A 178 -16.11 -16.54 -12.18
N HIS A 179 -16.52 -16.72 -10.92
CA HIS A 179 -17.41 -15.79 -10.24
C HIS A 179 -16.75 -14.47 -9.84
N GLU A 180 -15.48 -14.44 -9.45
CA GLU A 180 -14.77 -13.19 -9.11
C GLU A 180 -14.66 -12.21 -10.27
N PRO A 181 -14.14 -12.60 -11.45
CA PRO A 181 -14.09 -11.69 -12.59
C PRO A 181 -15.50 -11.29 -13.06
N TRP A 182 -16.49 -12.18 -12.93
CA TRP A 182 -17.88 -11.84 -13.22
C TRP A 182 -18.45 -10.82 -12.24
N ALA A 183 -18.17 -10.98 -10.94
CA ALA A 183 -18.58 -10.07 -9.88
C ALA A 183 -17.98 -8.68 -10.04
N LEU A 184 -16.72 -8.55 -10.48
CA LEU A 184 -16.11 -7.25 -10.82
C LEU A 184 -16.92 -6.51 -11.88
N ALA A 185 -17.32 -7.20 -12.95
CA ALA A 185 -18.12 -6.60 -14.01
C ALA A 185 -19.55 -6.26 -13.56
N ILE A 186 -20.15 -7.12 -12.72
CA ILE A 186 -21.47 -6.89 -12.13
C ILE A 186 -21.44 -5.66 -11.20
N ALA A 187 -20.43 -5.53 -10.35
CA ALA A 187 -20.26 -4.37 -9.47
C ALA A 187 -20.19 -3.06 -10.27
N GLY A 188 -19.38 -3.01 -11.33
CA GLY A 188 -19.30 -1.86 -12.22
C GLY A 188 -20.63 -1.54 -12.92
N ARG A 189 -21.36 -2.56 -13.36
CA ARG A 189 -22.69 -2.39 -13.98
C ARG A 189 -23.74 -1.89 -12.98
N ILE A 190 -23.76 -2.43 -11.77
CA ILE A 190 -24.71 -2.00 -10.73
C ILE A 190 -24.43 -0.54 -10.34
N HIS A 191 -23.15 -0.19 -10.17
CA HIS A 191 -22.75 1.19 -9.90
C HIS A 191 -23.22 2.14 -11.03
N ALA A 192 -23.06 1.76 -12.30
CA ALA A 192 -23.51 2.57 -13.43
C ALA A 192 -25.04 2.72 -13.53
N LEU A 193 -25.81 1.69 -13.18
CA LEU A 193 -27.26 1.68 -13.31
C LEU A 193 -27.99 2.34 -12.14
N TRP A 194 -27.48 2.17 -10.91
CA TRP A 194 -28.16 2.61 -9.69
C TRP A 194 -27.37 3.67 -8.89
N GLY A 195 -26.15 4.03 -9.29
CA GLY A 195 -25.32 5.03 -8.60
C GLY A 195 -24.95 4.67 -7.16
N ALA A 196 -25.28 3.45 -6.73
CA ALA A 196 -24.97 2.92 -5.41
C ALA A 196 -23.71 2.07 -5.50
N ASP A 197 -22.85 2.18 -4.49
CA ASP A 197 -21.75 1.23 -4.26
C ASP A 197 -22.36 -0.08 -3.80
N ALA A 198 -22.81 -0.90 -4.75
CA ALA A 198 -23.31 -2.23 -4.45
C ALA A 198 -22.14 -3.12 -4.02
N SER A 199 -22.27 -3.71 -2.84
CA SER A 199 -21.35 -4.76 -2.38
C SER A 199 -21.68 -6.04 -3.14
N VAL A 200 -20.72 -6.48 -3.96
CA VAL A 200 -20.81 -7.73 -4.72
C VAL A 200 -19.72 -8.67 -4.21
N VAL A 201 -20.14 -9.86 -3.81
CA VAL A 201 -19.29 -10.88 -3.20
C VAL A 201 -19.37 -12.14 -4.05
N ALA A 202 -18.21 -12.74 -4.33
CA ALA A 202 -18.11 -13.98 -5.08
C ALA A 202 -17.64 -15.12 -4.19
N SER A 203 -18.22 -16.30 -4.40
CA SER A 203 -17.85 -17.55 -3.73
C SER A 203 -17.75 -18.66 -4.77
N ASP A 204 -17.47 -19.89 -4.33
CA ASP A 204 -17.48 -21.02 -5.25
C ASP A 204 -18.89 -21.35 -5.77
N ASP A 205 -19.93 -21.23 -4.95
CA ASP A 205 -21.31 -21.65 -5.27
C ASP A 205 -22.21 -20.50 -5.76
N GLY A 206 -21.68 -19.28 -5.88
CA GLY A 206 -22.48 -18.17 -6.40
C GLY A 206 -21.91 -16.77 -6.19
N ILE A 207 -22.70 -15.79 -6.62
CA ILE A 207 -22.45 -14.36 -6.47
C ILE A 207 -23.60 -13.74 -5.69
N VAL A 208 -23.28 -12.90 -4.71
CA VAL A 208 -24.27 -12.15 -3.93
C VAL A 208 -24.06 -10.66 -4.15
N ALA A 209 -25.14 -9.94 -4.45
CA ALA A 209 -25.16 -8.49 -4.55
C ALA A 209 -26.24 -7.89 -3.65
N ARG A 210 -25.91 -6.85 -2.89
CA ARG A 210 -26.90 -6.05 -2.13
C ARG A 210 -27.24 -4.78 -2.88
N ILE A 211 -28.53 -4.46 -2.96
CA ILE A 211 -29.02 -3.21 -3.57
C ILE A 211 -29.97 -2.52 -2.58
N PRO A 212 -29.72 -1.23 -2.26
CA PRO A 212 -30.64 -0.45 -1.42
C PRO A 212 -32.02 -0.31 -2.09
N ASP A 213 -33.10 -0.41 -1.30
CA ASP A 213 -34.47 -0.28 -1.81
C ASP A 213 -34.79 1.19 -2.16
N THR A 214 -34.31 1.65 -3.33
CA THR A 214 -34.31 3.09 -3.66
C THR A 214 -35.38 3.49 -4.69
N ASP A 215 -35.86 2.58 -5.55
CA ASP A 215 -36.79 2.93 -6.65
C ASP A 215 -37.71 1.79 -7.12
N GLY A 216 -37.83 0.69 -6.37
CA GLY A 216 -38.73 -0.44 -6.70
C GLY A 216 -38.38 -1.22 -7.98
N LYS A 217 -37.32 -0.86 -8.71
CA LYS A 217 -36.80 -1.61 -9.86
C LYS A 217 -35.76 -2.62 -9.39
N LEU A 218 -36.19 -3.87 -9.30
CA LEU A 218 -35.34 -5.02 -9.06
C LEU A 218 -34.57 -5.42 -10.31
N PRO A 219 -33.28 -5.77 -10.19
CA PRO A 219 -32.57 -6.40 -11.29
C PRO A 219 -33.20 -7.72 -11.72
N ASP A 220 -33.41 -7.83 -13.02
CA ASP A 220 -33.69 -9.09 -13.69
C ASP A 220 -32.39 -9.90 -13.89
N ALA A 221 -32.50 -11.08 -14.49
CA ALA A 221 -31.32 -11.88 -14.84
C ALA A 221 -30.36 -11.17 -15.82
N ALA A 222 -30.79 -10.09 -16.49
CA ALA A 222 -29.98 -9.40 -17.48
C ALA A 222 -28.74 -8.73 -16.87
N ILE A 223 -28.73 -8.41 -15.57
CA ILE A 223 -27.53 -7.87 -14.91
C ILE A 223 -26.36 -8.84 -14.92
N PHE A 224 -26.63 -10.15 -15.01
CA PHE A 224 -25.63 -11.20 -15.07
C PHE A 224 -25.21 -11.52 -16.51
N LEU A 225 -25.97 -11.06 -17.52
CA LEU A 225 -25.70 -11.33 -18.92
C LEU A 225 -24.77 -10.27 -19.54
N PHE A 226 -23.66 -10.71 -20.12
CA PHE A 226 -22.72 -9.84 -20.81
C PHE A 226 -22.41 -10.41 -22.20
N GLU A 227 -22.08 -9.51 -23.13
CA GLU A 227 -21.38 -9.91 -24.34
C GLU A 227 -19.97 -10.40 -23.94
N PRO A 228 -19.53 -11.59 -24.35
CA PRO A 228 -18.30 -12.20 -23.84
C PRO A 228 -17.08 -11.31 -24.03
N GLU A 229 -16.92 -10.70 -25.21
CA GLU A 229 -15.80 -9.84 -25.55
C GLU A 229 -15.76 -8.58 -24.67
N LYS A 230 -16.93 -7.96 -24.43
CA LYS A 230 -17.05 -6.80 -23.53
C LYS A 230 -16.78 -7.16 -22.08
N LEU A 231 -17.23 -8.33 -21.63
CA LEU A 231 -16.97 -8.79 -20.27
C LEU A 231 -15.46 -8.94 -20.02
N LEU A 232 -14.75 -9.59 -20.94
CA LEU A 232 -13.31 -9.77 -20.83
C LEU A 232 -12.57 -8.43 -20.82
N GLN A 233 -13.03 -7.43 -21.58
CA GLN A 233 -12.46 -6.09 -21.55
C GLN A 233 -12.67 -5.40 -20.21
N ILE A 234 -13.90 -5.43 -19.67
CA ILE A 234 -14.23 -4.83 -18.36
C ILE A 234 -13.34 -5.43 -17.26
N VAL A 235 -13.18 -6.75 -17.26
CA VAL A 235 -12.33 -7.44 -16.26
C VAL A 235 -10.87 -7.01 -16.38
N ARG A 236 -10.33 -6.90 -17.60
CA ARG A 236 -8.95 -6.45 -17.83
C ARG A 236 -8.71 -5.01 -17.38
N GLU A 237 -9.69 -4.13 -17.54
CA GLU A 237 -9.59 -2.74 -17.10
C GLU A 237 -9.74 -2.61 -15.57
N ALA A 238 -10.66 -3.37 -14.97
CA ALA A 238 -10.95 -3.30 -13.54
C ALA A 238 -9.88 -3.99 -12.66
N VAL A 239 -9.21 -5.03 -13.16
CA VAL A 239 -8.30 -5.85 -12.34
C VAL A 239 -7.19 -5.02 -11.70
N GLY A 240 -6.65 -4.01 -12.39
CA GLY A 240 -5.54 -3.18 -11.89
C GLY A 240 -5.86 -2.40 -10.61
N SER A 241 -7.14 -2.16 -10.34
CA SER A 241 -7.64 -1.50 -9.12
C SER A 241 -8.14 -2.46 -8.05
N SER A 242 -8.04 -3.78 -8.27
CA SER A 242 -8.56 -4.79 -7.35
C SER A 242 -7.60 -5.09 -6.19
N ALA A 243 -8.16 -5.54 -5.07
CA ALA A 243 -7.38 -6.04 -3.93
C ALA A 243 -6.49 -7.24 -4.32
N LEU A 244 -7.01 -8.12 -5.19
CA LEU A 244 -6.26 -9.24 -5.75
C LEU A 244 -4.98 -8.76 -6.45
N PHE A 245 -5.08 -7.73 -7.29
CA PHE A 245 -3.94 -7.21 -8.02
C PHE A 245 -2.88 -6.62 -7.08
N ALA A 246 -3.28 -5.86 -6.07
CA ALA A 246 -2.35 -5.31 -5.08
C ALA A 246 -1.60 -6.43 -4.32
N ALA A 247 -2.31 -7.49 -3.93
CA ALA A 247 -1.72 -8.65 -3.27
C ALA A 247 -0.73 -9.37 -4.19
N ARG A 248 -1.12 -9.67 -5.44
CA ARG A 248 -0.25 -10.34 -6.42
C ARG A 248 0.94 -9.49 -6.85
N PHE A 249 0.79 -8.18 -6.91
CA PHE A 249 1.89 -7.27 -7.21
C PHE A 249 2.99 -7.36 -6.15
N ARG A 250 2.61 -7.38 -4.87
CA ARG A 250 3.55 -7.58 -3.76
C ARG A 250 4.28 -8.91 -3.88
N GLU A 251 3.56 -9.99 -4.15
CA GLU A 251 4.13 -11.34 -4.32
C GLU A 251 5.13 -11.38 -5.48
N CYS A 252 4.77 -10.81 -6.64
CA CYS A 252 5.63 -10.71 -7.80
C CYS A 252 6.86 -9.84 -7.55
N ALA A 253 6.70 -8.67 -6.94
CA ALA A 253 7.81 -7.77 -6.62
C ALA A 253 8.80 -8.40 -5.61
N ALA A 254 8.29 -9.19 -4.65
CA ALA A 254 9.11 -9.90 -3.68
C ALA A 254 9.89 -11.04 -4.36
N ARG A 255 9.20 -11.84 -5.18
CA ARG A 255 9.77 -12.95 -5.96
C ARG A 255 10.82 -12.47 -6.98
N ALA A 256 10.62 -11.29 -7.55
CA ALA A 256 11.57 -10.61 -8.44
C ALA A 256 12.75 -9.94 -7.70
N LEU A 257 12.83 -10.06 -6.37
CA LEU A 257 13.89 -9.49 -5.53
C LEU A 257 14.00 -7.95 -5.61
N LEU A 258 12.92 -7.25 -6.01
CA LEU A 258 12.88 -5.79 -6.11
C LEU A 258 12.68 -5.08 -4.77
N MET A 259 12.41 -5.85 -3.71
CA MET A 259 12.19 -5.32 -2.35
C MET A 259 13.21 -5.87 -1.36
N PRO A 260 14.53 -5.64 -1.55
CA PRO A 260 15.58 -6.26 -0.73
C PRO A 260 15.49 -5.85 0.74
N GLY A 261 15.54 -6.81 1.65
CA GLY A 261 15.54 -6.57 3.09
C GLY A 261 16.73 -5.72 3.56
N ARG A 262 16.56 -4.96 4.65
CA ARG A 262 17.65 -4.13 5.21
C ARG A 262 18.77 -4.96 5.84
N THR A 263 18.44 -6.16 6.33
CA THR A 263 19.38 -7.06 7.02
C THR A 263 19.59 -8.29 6.16
N PRO A 264 20.81 -8.52 5.63
CA PRO A 264 21.10 -9.73 4.88
C PRO A 264 20.89 -10.96 5.77
N GLY A 265 20.23 -12.01 5.24
CA GLY A 265 19.98 -13.26 5.98
C GLY A 265 18.64 -13.36 6.73
N HIS A 266 17.86 -12.29 6.80
CA HIS A 266 16.54 -12.32 7.46
C HIS A 266 15.42 -11.97 6.48
N ARG A 267 14.31 -12.72 6.55
CA ARG A 267 13.09 -12.38 5.80
C ARG A 267 12.58 -11.03 6.26
N THR A 268 12.21 -10.18 5.29
CA THR A 268 11.62 -8.88 5.56
C THR A 268 10.24 -9.10 6.18
N PRO A 269 9.93 -8.51 7.36
CA PRO A 269 8.61 -8.61 7.96
C PRO A 269 7.52 -8.25 6.95
N LEU A 270 6.41 -8.99 6.95
CA LEU A 270 5.37 -8.88 5.92
C LEU A 270 4.86 -7.45 5.74
N TRP A 271 4.69 -6.70 6.82
CA TRP A 271 4.26 -5.31 6.78
C TRP A 271 5.23 -4.36 6.07
N GLN A 272 6.53 -4.63 6.16
CA GLN A 272 7.54 -3.87 5.41
C GLN A 272 7.46 -4.22 3.93
N GLN A 273 7.16 -5.49 3.60
CA GLN A 273 6.91 -5.89 2.21
C GLN A 273 5.68 -5.18 1.65
N ARG A 274 4.58 -5.11 2.41
CA ARG A 274 3.34 -4.40 2.02
C ARG A 274 3.58 -2.93 1.76
N LEU A 275 4.24 -2.24 2.69
CA LEU A 275 4.58 -0.84 2.51
C LEU A 275 5.38 -0.60 1.23
N ARG A 276 6.45 -1.37 1.04
CA ARG A 276 7.34 -1.19 -0.11
C ARG A 276 6.65 -1.54 -1.42
N ALA A 277 5.81 -2.57 -1.43
CA ALA A 277 5.03 -2.94 -2.59
C ALA A 277 4.01 -1.86 -2.96
N SER A 278 3.30 -1.28 -1.99
CA SER A 278 2.36 -0.17 -2.24
C SER A 278 3.08 1.04 -2.84
N GLN A 279 4.21 1.45 -2.25
CA GLN A 279 5.00 2.57 -2.77
C GLN A 279 5.57 2.28 -4.16
N LEU A 280 6.03 1.04 -4.39
CA LEU A 280 6.52 0.62 -5.69
C LEU A 280 5.38 0.61 -6.73
N LEU A 281 4.18 0.16 -6.34
CA LEU A 281 3.02 0.12 -7.21
C LEU A 281 2.57 1.53 -7.61
N GLU A 282 2.49 2.47 -6.67
CA GLU A 282 2.15 3.87 -6.92
C GLU A 282 3.08 4.49 -7.98
N ILE A 283 4.39 4.18 -7.91
CA ILE A 283 5.37 4.66 -8.90
C ILE A 283 5.22 3.89 -10.21
N ALA A 284 5.07 2.56 -10.14
CA ALA A 284 5.00 1.68 -11.31
C ALA A 284 3.74 1.92 -12.14
N GLN A 285 2.64 2.40 -11.56
CA GLN A 285 1.42 2.77 -12.30
C GLN A 285 1.67 3.82 -13.40
N GLY A 286 2.72 4.64 -13.27
CA GLY A 286 3.16 5.56 -14.33
C GLY A 286 3.90 4.90 -15.51
N TYR A 287 4.20 3.60 -15.41
CA TYR A 287 5.00 2.82 -16.35
C TYR A 287 4.27 1.51 -16.71
N PRO A 288 3.37 1.51 -17.71
CA PRO A 288 2.56 0.34 -18.06
C PRO A 288 3.41 -0.87 -18.47
N ASP A 289 4.59 -0.63 -19.04
CA ASP A 289 5.52 -1.67 -19.50
C ASP A 289 6.42 -2.21 -18.38
N PHE A 290 6.18 -1.83 -17.12
CA PHE A 290 6.96 -2.32 -15.99
C PHE A 290 6.77 -3.85 -15.85
N PRO A 291 7.83 -4.67 -15.92
CA PRO A 291 7.68 -6.13 -16.02
C PRO A 291 6.90 -6.78 -14.88
N VAL A 292 6.96 -6.21 -13.67
CA VAL A 292 6.20 -6.73 -12.52
C VAL A 292 4.71 -6.44 -12.66
N ILE A 293 4.31 -5.30 -13.25
CA ILE A 293 2.89 -5.04 -13.56
C ILE A 293 2.40 -6.07 -14.58
N LEU A 294 3.17 -6.30 -15.64
CA LEU A 294 2.81 -7.25 -16.69
C LEU A 294 2.67 -8.67 -16.14
N GLU A 295 3.61 -9.12 -15.31
CA GLU A 295 3.53 -10.43 -14.66
C GLU A 295 2.36 -10.51 -13.68
N THR A 296 2.08 -9.44 -12.93
CA THR A 296 0.94 -9.42 -12.01
C THR A 296 -0.39 -9.52 -12.77
N LEU A 297 -0.53 -8.77 -13.87
CA LEU A 297 -1.70 -8.88 -14.74
C LEU A 297 -1.85 -10.29 -15.31
N ARG A 298 -0.74 -10.90 -15.75
CA ARG A 298 -0.72 -12.27 -16.25
C ARG A 298 -1.17 -13.26 -15.16
N GLU A 299 -0.61 -13.18 -13.95
CA GLU A 299 -0.97 -14.06 -12.83
C GLU A 299 -2.46 -13.90 -12.46
N CYS A 300 -2.96 -12.68 -12.32
CA CYS A 300 -4.38 -12.45 -12.02
C CYS A 300 -5.31 -13.00 -13.12
N LEU A 301 -5.03 -12.69 -14.39
CA LEU A 301 -5.94 -12.98 -15.50
C LEU A 301 -5.84 -14.42 -16.03
N GLN A 302 -4.71 -15.10 -15.80
CA GLN A 302 -4.46 -16.46 -16.33
C GLN A 302 -4.37 -17.53 -15.24
N ASP A 303 -3.75 -17.23 -14.09
CA ASP A 303 -3.50 -18.25 -13.06
C ASP A 303 -4.58 -18.25 -11.98
N VAL A 304 -5.11 -17.08 -11.63
CA VAL A 304 -6.18 -16.94 -10.63
C VAL A 304 -7.54 -17.05 -11.32
N TYR A 305 -7.84 -16.17 -12.27
CA TYR A 305 -9.09 -16.21 -13.01
C TYR A 305 -9.11 -17.29 -14.08
N ASP A 306 -10.30 -17.79 -14.39
CA ASP A 306 -10.55 -18.64 -15.55
C ASP A 306 -11.41 -17.89 -16.56
N LEU A 307 -10.79 -16.92 -17.22
CA LEU A 307 -11.45 -16.11 -18.26
C LEU A 307 -11.95 -16.95 -19.45
N PRO A 308 -11.24 -17.99 -19.92
CA PRO A 308 -11.78 -18.88 -20.94
C PRO A 308 -13.07 -19.58 -20.50
N ALA A 309 -13.18 -20.04 -19.25
CA ALA A 309 -14.41 -20.63 -18.74
C ALA A 309 -15.54 -19.58 -18.61
N LEU A 310 -15.22 -18.37 -18.14
CA LEU A 310 -16.19 -17.28 -18.08
C LEU A 310 -16.72 -16.91 -19.48
N GLU A 311 -15.85 -16.86 -20.48
CA GLU A 311 -16.24 -16.60 -21.88
C GLU A 311 -17.18 -17.71 -22.40
N ARG A 312 -16.84 -18.98 -22.17
CA ARG A 312 -17.70 -20.12 -22.55
C ARG A 312 -19.04 -20.07 -21.83
N LEU A 313 -19.06 -19.74 -20.54
CA LEU A 313 -20.28 -19.58 -19.75
C LEU A 313 -21.18 -18.49 -20.33
N MET A 314 -20.63 -17.30 -20.63
CA MET A 314 -21.38 -16.20 -21.25
C MET A 314 -21.92 -16.56 -22.64
N ARG A 315 -21.12 -17.25 -23.48
CA ARG A 315 -21.59 -17.74 -24.79
C ARG A 315 -22.76 -18.70 -24.65
N ARG A 316 -22.70 -19.65 -23.72
CA ARG A 316 -23.77 -20.63 -23.45
C ARG A 316 -25.02 -19.99 -22.88
N LEU A 317 -24.87 -18.98 -22.01
CA LEU A 317 -26.00 -18.18 -21.50
C LEU A 317 -26.67 -17.39 -22.63
N ASN A 318 -25.90 -16.69 -23.47
CA ASN A 318 -26.43 -15.93 -24.59
C ASN A 318 -27.04 -16.83 -25.69
N GLY A 319 -26.52 -18.06 -25.85
CA GLY A 319 -27.05 -19.08 -26.75
C GLY A 319 -28.27 -19.85 -26.22
N GLY A 320 -28.64 -19.65 -24.95
CA GLY A 320 -29.76 -20.34 -24.30
C GLY A 320 -29.50 -21.80 -23.91
N GLU A 321 -28.25 -22.27 -24.03
CA GLU A 321 -27.84 -23.61 -23.56
C GLU A 321 -27.81 -23.71 -22.02
N ILE A 322 -27.56 -22.57 -21.38
CA ILE A 322 -27.68 -22.38 -19.93
C ILE A 322 -28.77 -21.34 -19.71
N GLN A 323 -29.68 -21.62 -18.77
CA GLN A 323 -30.79 -20.72 -18.44
C GLN A 323 -30.64 -20.17 -17.03
N ILE A 324 -31.16 -18.97 -16.81
CA ILE A 324 -31.29 -18.37 -15.48
C ILE A 324 -32.77 -18.22 -15.19
N SER A 325 -33.29 -18.96 -14.20
CA SER A 325 -34.63 -18.74 -13.69
C SER A 325 -34.60 -17.82 -12.49
N ASP A 326 -35.57 -16.93 -12.39
CA ASP A 326 -35.67 -16.01 -11.29
C ASP A 326 -36.74 -16.43 -10.28
N VAL A 327 -36.43 -16.26 -9.00
CA VAL A 327 -37.32 -16.59 -7.90
C VAL A 327 -37.21 -15.53 -6.81
N THR A 328 -38.34 -15.18 -6.20
CA THR A 328 -38.36 -14.27 -5.05
C THR A 328 -38.80 -15.06 -3.83
N THR A 329 -37.93 -15.12 -2.82
CA THR A 329 -38.15 -15.87 -1.58
C THR A 329 -38.36 -14.91 -0.41
N THR A 330 -39.21 -15.29 0.54
CA THR A 330 -39.43 -14.51 1.76
C THR A 330 -38.28 -14.63 2.74
N THR A 331 -37.68 -15.81 2.78
CA THR A 331 -36.48 -16.14 3.57
C THR A 331 -35.46 -16.78 2.64
N PRO A 332 -34.15 -16.59 2.86
CA PRO A 332 -33.13 -17.23 2.03
C PRO A 332 -33.31 -18.75 1.95
N SER A 333 -33.14 -19.32 0.76
CA SER A 333 -33.11 -20.77 0.55
C SER A 333 -31.96 -21.45 1.33
N PRO A 334 -31.97 -22.77 1.52
CA PRO A 334 -30.83 -23.48 2.13
C PRO A 334 -29.48 -23.20 1.46
N PHE A 335 -29.41 -23.18 0.13
CA PHE A 335 -28.19 -22.85 -0.61
C PHE A 335 -27.83 -21.37 -0.45
N ALA A 336 -28.81 -20.49 -0.46
CA ALA A 336 -28.58 -19.08 -0.16
C ALA A 336 -28.09 -18.92 1.27
N ALA A 337 -28.61 -19.64 2.26
CA ALA A 337 -28.17 -19.58 3.64
C ALA A 337 -26.70 -20.00 3.79
N SER A 338 -26.18 -20.92 2.96
CA SER A 338 -24.76 -21.27 2.95
C SER A 338 -23.88 -20.16 2.35
N LEU A 339 -24.29 -19.60 1.20
CA LEU A 339 -23.64 -18.45 0.57
C LEU A 339 -23.66 -17.21 1.48
N LEU A 340 -24.84 -16.98 2.05
CA LEU A 340 -25.11 -16.00 3.07
C LEU A 340 -24.41 -16.36 4.37
N PHE A 341 -24.04 -17.58 4.74
CA PHE A 341 -23.20 -17.77 5.93
C PHE A 341 -21.80 -17.18 5.67
N GLY A 342 -21.31 -17.24 4.43
CA GLY A 342 -20.15 -16.48 3.97
C GLY A 342 -20.38 -14.96 3.82
N TYR A 343 -21.62 -14.51 3.55
CA TYR A 343 -21.99 -13.10 3.30
C TYR A 343 -22.67 -12.36 4.51
N VAL A 344 -23.22 -13.09 5.47
CA VAL A 344 -23.75 -12.70 6.80
C VAL A 344 -22.57 -12.62 7.75
N ALA A 345 -21.54 -13.46 7.52
CA ALA A 345 -20.15 -13.21 7.88
C ALA A 345 -19.51 -12.04 7.12
N GLU A 346 -20.27 -11.23 6.37
CA GLU A 346 -19.79 -9.98 5.80
C GLU A 346 -20.63 -8.77 6.26
N PHE A 347 -21.89 -8.93 6.68
CA PHE A 347 -22.78 -7.76 6.72
C PHE A 347 -23.99 -7.71 7.68
N MET A 348 -24.18 -8.65 8.62
CA MET A 348 -25.46 -8.73 9.35
C MET A 348 -25.77 -7.61 10.35
N TYR A 349 -25.00 -6.53 10.41
CA TYR A 349 -25.50 -5.28 10.97
C TYR A 349 -24.92 -4.17 10.11
N GLN A 350 -25.66 -3.63 9.14
CA GLN A 350 -25.33 -2.40 8.40
C GLN A 350 -26.61 -1.68 8.01
N SER A 351 -27.19 -1.02 9.03
CA SER A 351 -28.02 0.18 8.88
C SER A 351 -28.43 0.73 10.25
N ASP A 352 -27.76 1.79 10.68
CA ASP A 352 -28.46 3.00 11.15
C ASP A 352 -27.43 4.12 11.26
N ALA A 353 -27.35 4.98 10.24
CA ALA A 353 -26.65 6.25 10.32
C ALA A 353 -27.28 7.28 9.34
N PRO A 354 -27.70 8.46 9.82
CA PRO A 354 -28.41 9.46 9.00
C PRO A 354 -27.47 10.25 8.06
N LEU A 355 -28.06 10.78 6.99
CA LEU A 355 -27.48 11.68 5.96
C LEU A 355 -26.75 12.95 6.48
N ALA A 356 -26.67 13.17 7.81
CA ALA A 356 -25.99 14.29 8.44
C ALA A 356 -24.45 14.15 8.47
N GLU A 357 -23.91 12.93 8.34
CA GLU A 357 -22.46 12.68 8.45
C GLU A 357 -21.67 12.93 7.14
N ARG A 358 -22.35 13.12 6.00
CA ARG A 358 -21.69 13.54 4.75
C ARG A 358 -21.14 14.97 4.79
N ARG A 359 -21.54 15.80 5.77
CA ARG A 359 -21.00 17.17 5.94
C ARG A 359 -19.89 17.28 6.99
N ALA A 360 -19.74 16.31 7.88
CA ALA A 360 -18.72 16.33 8.94
C ALA A 360 -17.38 15.71 8.49
N SER A 361 -17.41 14.80 7.50
CA SER A 361 -16.23 14.18 6.88
C SER A 361 -15.53 15.06 5.84
N VAL A 362 -16.14 16.21 5.49
CA VAL A 362 -15.52 17.27 4.68
C VAL A 362 -14.73 18.26 5.55
N LEU A 363 -14.84 18.18 6.89
CA LEU A 363 -14.19 19.10 7.83
C LEU A 363 -13.15 18.42 8.75
N SER A 364 -12.78 17.17 8.48
CA SER A 364 -11.78 16.42 9.26
C SER A 364 -10.38 16.38 8.62
N LEU A 365 -10.14 17.20 7.60
CA LEU A 365 -8.83 17.34 6.96
C LEU A 365 -8.49 18.82 6.86
N ASP A 366 -8.15 19.44 7.98
CA ASP A 366 -7.43 20.70 7.96
C ASP A 366 -6.13 20.56 8.74
N SER A 367 -5.08 20.21 8.00
CA SER A 367 -3.69 20.42 8.41
C SER A 367 -3.38 21.92 8.58
N GLU A 368 -4.27 22.82 8.12
CA GLU A 368 -4.23 24.27 8.37
C GLU A 368 -4.71 24.65 9.79
N LEU A 369 -5.67 23.94 10.39
CA LEU A 369 -6.16 24.26 11.75
C LEU A 369 -5.16 23.89 12.84
N LEU A 370 -4.39 22.81 12.65
CA LEU A 370 -3.23 22.49 13.50
C LEU A 370 -2.10 23.54 13.35
N ARG A 371 -1.97 24.15 12.17
CA ARG A 371 -1.04 25.27 11.91
C ARG A 371 -1.45 26.56 12.63
N ASN A 372 -2.76 26.78 12.83
CA ASN A 372 -3.29 27.96 13.50
C ASN A 372 -3.37 27.82 15.04
N LEU A 373 -3.45 26.59 15.57
CA LEU A 373 -3.55 26.32 17.01
C LEU A 373 -2.20 26.18 17.74
N LEU A 374 -1.10 25.88 17.03
CA LEU A 374 0.24 25.70 17.62
C LEU A 374 1.07 26.99 17.72
N GLY A 375 0.50 28.14 17.37
CA GLY A 375 1.21 29.42 17.38
C GLY A 375 2.17 29.52 16.20
N GLN A 376 2.25 30.73 15.63
CA GLN A 376 3.15 31.06 14.53
C GLN A 376 4.61 30.94 15.00
N VAL A 377 5.19 29.75 14.88
CA VAL A 377 6.63 29.59 14.78
C VAL A 377 6.90 29.18 13.34
N GLU A 378 7.61 30.05 12.63
CA GLU A 378 8.01 29.82 11.25
C GLU A 378 8.77 28.47 11.17
N PRO A 379 8.49 27.59 10.18
CA PRO A 379 9.05 26.24 10.13
C PRO A 379 10.58 26.20 10.14
N GLY A 380 11.24 27.27 9.67
CA GLY A 380 12.70 27.43 9.70
C GLY A 380 13.29 27.66 11.10
N GLU A 381 12.55 28.27 12.02
CA GLU A 381 13.02 28.56 13.38
C GLU A 381 13.04 27.32 14.29
N LEU A 382 12.37 26.24 13.88
CA LEU A 382 12.30 24.97 14.61
C LEU A 382 13.43 23.99 14.25
N LEU A 383 14.27 24.32 13.27
CA LEU A 383 15.34 23.45 12.81
C LEU A 383 16.66 23.75 13.53
N ASP A 384 17.24 22.71 14.11
CA ASP A 384 18.53 22.81 14.79
C ASP A 384 19.68 22.92 13.75
N PRO A 385 20.55 23.95 13.81
CA PRO A 385 21.64 24.13 12.85
C PRO A 385 22.65 22.98 12.78
N GLN A 386 22.91 22.29 13.89
CA GLN A 386 23.80 21.12 13.89
C GLN A 386 23.14 19.94 13.19
N VAL A 387 21.83 19.74 13.39
CA VAL A 387 21.06 18.71 12.69
C VAL A 387 21.06 18.95 11.18
N ILE A 388 20.88 20.20 10.73
CA ILE A 388 20.94 20.56 9.31
C ILE A 388 22.30 20.14 8.72
N ARG A 389 23.41 20.54 9.36
CA ARG A 389 24.76 20.20 8.89
C ARG A 389 25.00 18.69 8.87
N GLN A 390 24.58 17.96 9.90
CA GLN A 390 24.74 16.51 9.95
C GLN A 390 23.95 15.81 8.83
N VAL A 391 22.71 16.27 8.59
CA VAL A 391 21.89 15.72 7.50
C VAL A 391 22.50 16.04 6.14
N GLU A 392 23.04 17.25 5.93
CA GLU A 392 23.79 17.61 4.72
C GLU A 392 24.98 16.66 4.48
N GLU A 393 25.84 16.47 5.50
CA GLU A 393 27.00 15.57 5.41
C GLU A 393 26.58 14.10 5.14
N GLU A 394 25.44 13.66 5.65
CA GLU A 394 24.88 12.34 5.36
C GLU A 394 24.33 12.21 3.93
N LEU A 395 23.57 13.21 3.47
CA LEU A 395 22.98 13.23 2.14
C LEU A 395 24.07 13.32 1.07
N GLN A 396 25.10 14.14 1.29
CA GLN A 396 26.27 14.29 0.43
C GLN A 396 27.26 13.11 0.50
N ARG A 397 26.98 12.07 1.30
CA ARG A 397 27.86 10.90 1.52
C ARG A 397 29.26 11.24 2.06
N LEU A 398 29.41 12.38 2.73
CA LEU A 398 30.68 12.82 3.33
C LEU A 398 30.91 12.26 4.74
N ALA A 399 29.83 11.96 5.46
CA ALA A 399 29.88 11.39 6.80
C ALA A 399 30.65 10.05 6.82
N PRO A 400 31.50 9.77 7.84
CA PRO A 400 32.39 8.61 7.86
C PRO A 400 31.71 7.25 7.64
N GLY A 401 30.47 7.09 8.11
CA GLY A 401 29.68 5.87 7.94
C GLY A 401 28.90 5.77 6.62
N ARG A 402 28.90 6.81 5.78
CA ARG A 402 28.09 6.91 4.55
C ARG A 402 28.90 6.91 3.26
N ARG A 403 30.23 7.08 3.36
CA ARG A 403 31.15 7.07 2.21
C ARG A 403 31.02 5.78 1.40
N ALA A 404 31.12 5.94 0.09
CA ALA A 404 31.06 4.85 -0.87
C ALA A 404 32.28 3.92 -0.75
N LYS A 405 32.08 2.65 -1.13
CA LYS A 405 33.12 1.61 -1.10
C LYS A 405 33.12 0.82 -2.40
N GLY A 406 34.30 0.56 -2.93
CA GLY A 406 34.51 -0.20 -4.17
C GLY A 406 33.97 0.49 -5.42
N GLU A 407 34.13 -0.16 -6.58
CA GLU A 407 33.74 0.37 -7.89
C GLU A 407 32.23 0.70 -7.98
N GLU A 408 31.36 -0.20 -7.52
CA GLU A 408 29.91 0.02 -7.53
C GLU A 408 29.48 1.23 -6.69
N GLY A 409 30.21 1.50 -5.60
CA GLY A 409 29.96 2.66 -4.77
C GLY A 409 30.14 3.98 -5.53
N LEU A 410 31.14 4.07 -6.40
CA LEU A 410 31.37 5.26 -7.24
C LEU A 410 30.25 5.44 -8.28
N PHE A 411 29.81 4.35 -8.89
CA PHE A 411 28.67 4.39 -9.80
C PHE A 411 27.38 4.83 -9.09
N ASP A 412 27.13 4.32 -7.88
CA ASP A 412 25.95 4.71 -7.09
C ASP A 412 26.01 6.19 -6.64
N LEU A 413 27.19 6.76 -6.39
CA LEU A 413 27.33 8.20 -6.12
C LEU A 413 26.83 9.04 -7.31
N LEU A 414 27.26 8.70 -8.53
CA LEU A 414 26.85 9.39 -9.75
C LEU A 414 25.35 9.23 -10.03
N ARG A 415 24.81 8.04 -9.75
CA ARG A 415 23.38 7.75 -9.92
C ARG A 415 22.50 8.48 -8.90
N GLU A 416 22.93 8.58 -7.65
CA GLU A 416 22.14 9.15 -6.55
C GLU A 416 22.28 10.68 -6.43
N LEU A 417 23.50 11.20 -6.53
CA LEU A 417 23.79 12.63 -6.36
C LEU A 417 23.80 13.39 -7.69
N GLY A 418 24.08 12.69 -8.80
CA GLY A 418 24.19 13.29 -10.13
C GLY A 418 25.65 13.49 -10.57
N PRO A 419 25.87 14.20 -11.69
CA PRO A 419 27.19 14.41 -12.27
C PRO A 419 28.12 15.20 -11.34
N MET A 420 29.36 14.76 -11.18
CA MET A 420 30.33 15.42 -10.30
C MET A 420 31.78 15.26 -10.77
N THR A 421 32.70 16.00 -10.16
CA THR A 421 34.12 15.95 -10.50
C THR A 421 34.81 14.70 -9.91
N VAL A 422 36.02 14.40 -10.38
CA VAL A 422 36.84 13.31 -9.81
C VAL A 422 37.23 13.62 -8.36
N GLU A 423 37.48 14.89 -8.05
CA GLU A 423 37.81 15.36 -6.70
C GLU A 423 36.63 15.17 -5.73
N ASP A 424 35.42 15.45 -6.20
CA ASP A 424 34.17 15.23 -5.47
C ASP A 424 33.94 13.75 -5.12
N LEU A 425 34.20 12.86 -6.08
CA LEU A 425 34.10 11.41 -5.88
C LEU A 425 35.13 10.91 -4.87
N ALA A 426 36.35 11.44 -4.92
CA ALA A 426 37.42 11.09 -4.00
C ALA A 426 37.08 11.45 -2.54
N GLN A 427 36.47 12.62 -2.29
CA GLN A 427 36.05 13.02 -0.94
C GLN A 427 34.94 12.13 -0.35
N ARG A 428 34.11 11.53 -1.22
CA ARG A 428 32.93 10.72 -0.87
C ARG A 428 33.20 9.21 -0.87
N HIS A 429 34.43 8.78 -1.12
CA HIS A 429 34.83 7.37 -1.20
C HIS A 429 35.90 7.03 -0.13
N THR A 430 36.01 5.76 0.28
CA THR A 430 36.98 5.33 1.30
C THR A 430 38.32 4.82 0.77
N GLY A 431 38.40 4.51 -0.52
CA GLY A 431 39.61 3.99 -1.19
C GLY A 431 40.67 5.07 -1.48
N SER A 432 41.85 4.63 -1.89
CA SER A 432 42.95 5.54 -2.26
C SER A 432 42.69 6.23 -3.60
N SER A 433 43.39 7.34 -3.88
CA SER A 433 43.25 8.06 -5.16
C SER A 433 43.59 7.18 -6.38
N GLU A 434 44.56 6.26 -6.23
CA GLU A 434 44.95 5.31 -7.29
C GLU A 434 43.87 4.27 -7.55
N GLU A 435 43.25 3.73 -6.49
CA GLU A 435 42.14 2.78 -6.61
C GLU A 435 40.93 3.43 -7.30
N ILE A 436 40.60 4.66 -6.90
CA ILE A 436 39.47 5.40 -7.48
C ILE A 436 39.72 5.67 -8.96
N ALA A 437 40.93 6.10 -9.35
CA ALA A 437 41.27 6.29 -10.76
C ALA A 437 41.08 5.00 -11.57
N SER A 438 41.57 3.87 -11.07
CA SER A 438 41.40 2.55 -11.70
C SER A 438 39.93 2.14 -11.84
N TYR A 439 39.11 2.36 -10.81
CA TYR A 439 37.67 2.09 -10.88
C TYR A 439 36.94 2.98 -11.89
N LEU A 440 37.30 4.27 -11.98
CA LEU A 440 36.70 5.19 -12.95
C LEU A 440 37.10 4.81 -14.39
N GLU A 441 38.35 4.43 -14.62
CA GLU A 441 38.81 3.92 -15.92
C GLU A 441 38.01 2.67 -16.33
N ASN A 442 37.77 1.74 -15.41
CA ASN A 442 36.96 0.55 -15.69
C ASN A 442 35.50 0.91 -16.03
N LEU A 443 34.88 1.79 -15.24
CA LEU A 443 33.50 2.25 -15.48
C LEU A 443 33.35 2.98 -16.83
N LEU A 444 34.36 3.75 -17.25
CA LEU A 444 34.42 4.38 -18.57
C LEU A 444 34.58 3.33 -19.68
N ALA A 445 35.48 2.35 -19.51
CA ALA A 445 35.72 1.30 -20.48
C ALA A 445 34.47 0.44 -20.74
N VAL A 446 33.71 0.13 -19.69
CA VAL A 446 32.45 -0.64 -19.76
C VAL A 446 31.25 0.27 -20.13
N LYS A 447 31.47 1.56 -20.38
CA LYS A 447 30.45 2.55 -20.76
C LYS A 447 29.30 2.66 -19.75
N ARG A 448 29.60 2.57 -18.46
CA ARG A 448 28.63 2.82 -17.38
C ARG A 448 28.57 4.29 -16.99
N ILE A 449 29.65 5.03 -17.23
CA ILE A 449 29.73 6.47 -16.99
C ILE A 449 30.30 7.15 -18.24
N PHE A 450 30.13 8.47 -18.35
CA PHE A 450 30.71 9.26 -19.43
C PHE A 450 31.12 10.66 -18.94
N PRO A 451 32.17 11.26 -19.52
CA PRO A 451 32.55 12.64 -19.24
C PRO A 451 31.59 13.60 -19.95
N THR A 452 31.23 14.67 -19.28
CA THR A 452 30.37 15.74 -19.79
C THR A 452 30.81 17.10 -19.27
N MET A 453 30.50 18.14 -20.04
CA MET A 453 30.72 19.52 -19.66
C MET A 453 29.43 20.09 -19.07
N ILE A 454 29.44 20.43 -17.78
CA ILE A 454 28.32 21.07 -17.08
C ILE A 454 28.89 22.26 -16.31
N SER A 455 28.28 23.44 -16.46
CA SER A 455 28.74 24.67 -15.81
C SER A 455 30.22 25.00 -16.02
N GLY A 456 30.75 24.67 -17.21
CA GLY A 456 32.14 24.92 -17.57
C GLY A 456 33.16 24.01 -16.87
N GLN A 457 32.72 22.99 -16.11
CA GLN A 457 33.57 22.01 -15.43
C GLN A 457 33.35 20.59 -15.96
N GLU A 458 34.45 19.86 -16.15
CA GLU A 458 34.39 18.47 -16.61
C GLU A 458 33.90 17.60 -15.47
N ARG A 459 32.74 16.98 -15.66
CA ARG A 459 32.08 16.12 -14.68
C ARG A 459 31.86 14.75 -15.28
N LEU A 460 31.90 13.72 -14.44
CA LEU A 460 31.50 12.37 -14.82
C LEU A 460 30.00 12.23 -14.53
N ALA A 461 29.26 11.62 -15.44
CA ALA A 461 27.84 11.34 -15.30
C ALA A 461 27.55 9.85 -15.49
N CYS A 462 26.49 9.36 -14.86
CA CYS A 462 25.98 8.00 -15.08
C CYS A 462 25.35 7.89 -16.48
N MET A 463 25.56 6.77 -17.18
CA MET A 463 24.98 6.54 -18.51
C MET A 463 23.44 6.57 -18.49
N ASP A 464 22.81 6.17 -17.37
CA ASP A 464 21.35 6.23 -17.18
C ASP A 464 20.78 7.65 -17.24
N ASP A 465 21.63 8.68 -17.08
CA ASP A 465 21.24 10.09 -17.15
C ASP A 465 21.45 10.72 -18.52
N ALA A 466 21.96 9.97 -19.50
CA ALA A 466 22.25 10.48 -20.84
C ALA A 466 21.06 11.23 -21.45
N ALA A 467 19.89 10.60 -21.53
CA ALA A 467 18.68 11.23 -22.06
C ALA A 467 18.25 12.46 -21.23
N ARG A 468 18.32 12.40 -19.89
CA ARG A 468 17.93 13.51 -19.00
C ARG A 468 18.84 14.73 -19.19
N LEU A 469 20.16 14.52 -19.24
CA LEU A 469 21.14 15.59 -19.39
C LEU A 469 21.11 16.19 -20.80
N ARG A 470 20.92 15.36 -21.84
CA ARG A 470 20.71 15.83 -23.22
C ARG A 470 19.45 16.71 -23.31
N ASP A 471 18.32 16.21 -22.81
CA ASP A 471 17.02 16.86 -22.99
C ASP A 471 16.83 18.08 -22.07
N ALA A 472 17.43 18.09 -20.87
CA ALA A 472 17.34 19.23 -19.95
C ALA A 472 18.44 20.28 -20.15
N LEU A 473 19.70 19.87 -20.37
CA LEU A 473 20.86 20.75 -20.34
C LEU A 473 21.58 20.87 -21.70
N GLY A 474 21.12 20.16 -22.73
CA GLY A 474 21.76 20.18 -24.05
C GLY A 474 23.14 19.50 -24.09
N VAL A 475 23.42 18.60 -23.14
CA VAL A 475 24.69 17.87 -23.07
C VAL A 475 24.92 17.04 -24.33
N ARG A 476 26.14 17.10 -24.88
CA ARG A 476 26.56 16.23 -25.99
C ARG A 476 26.82 14.82 -25.47
N LEU A 477 26.09 13.86 -26.04
CA LEU A 477 26.25 12.45 -25.72
C LEU A 477 27.37 11.80 -26.55
N PRO A 478 28.03 10.75 -26.03
CA PRO A 478 28.96 9.94 -26.81
C PRO A 478 28.31 9.36 -28.09
N GLU A 479 29.07 9.25 -29.19
CA GLU A 479 28.54 8.85 -30.50
C GLU A 479 28.05 7.39 -30.57
N SER A 480 28.49 6.52 -29.65
CA SER A 480 28.17 5.08 -29.65
C SER A 480 27.43 4.64 -28.40
N LEU A 481 26.17 5.06 -28.28
CA LEU A 481 25.25 4.65 -27.20
C LEU A 481 24.20 3.64 -27.70
N PRO A 482 23.91 2.59 -26.91
CA PRO A 482 22.74 1.75 -27.12
C PRO A 482 21.43 2.58 -27.13
N GLU A 483 20.45 2.18 -27.93
CA GLU A 483 19.16 2.89 -28.09
C GLU A 483 18.42 3.11 -26.76
N ILE A 484 18.59 2.21 -25.78
CA ILE A 484 17.95 2.31 -24.46
C ILE A 484 18.27 3.64 -23.75
N TYR A 485 19.48 4.19 -23.95
CA TYR A 485 19.92 5.44 -23.33
C TYR A 485 19.49 6.69 -24.10
N LEU A 486 18.86 6.51 -25.26
CA LEU A 486 18.43 7.61 -26.14
C LEU A 486 16.94 7.93 -26.01
N HIS A 487 16.14 7.03 -25.40
CA HIS A 487 14.72 7.23 -25.17
C HIS A 487 14.46 8.53 -24.42
N ARG A 488 13.51 9.32 -24.94
CA ARG A 488 13.13 10.60 -24.33
C ARG A 488 12.52 10.39 -22.96
N VAL A 489 12.86 11.29 -22.04
CA VAL A 489 12.27 11.35 -20.70
C VAL A 489 11.20 12.44 -20.68
N SER A 490 10.05 12.17 -20.06
CA SER A 490 8.91 13.10 -20.08
C SER A 490 9.19 14.43 -19.37
N TYR A 491 9.91 14.40 -18.23
CA TYR A 491 10.17 15.58 -17.39
C TYR A 491 11.64 15.64 -16.95
N PRO A 492 12.60 15.85 -17.87
CA PRO A 492 14.03 15.67 -17.59
C PRO A 492 14.55 16.70 -16.58
N LEU A 493 14.14 17.97 -16.69
CA LEU A 493 14.56 19.03 -15.78
C LEU A 493 14.01 18.83 -14.35
N ARG A 494 12.73 18.45 -14.26
CA ARG A 494 12.07 18.09 -13.00
C ARG A 494 12.80 16.95 -12.28
N ASP A 495 13.18 15.90 -13.00
CA ASP A 495 13.90 14.76 -12.45
C ASP A 495 15.26 15.16 -11.86
N LEU A 496 16.01 16.03 -12.56
CA LEU A 496 17.32 16.53 -12.10
C LEU A 496 17.16 17.40 -10.84
N PHE A 497 16.17 18.29 -10.81
CA PHE A 497 15.91 19.15 -9.65
C PHE A 497 15.49 18.33 -8.43
N LEU A 498 14.56 17.38 -8.60
CA LEU A 498 14.14 16.50 -7.52
C LEU A 498 15.27 15.62 -7.01
N ARG A 499 16.23 15.23 -7.86
CA ARG A 499 17.43 14.53 -7.40
C ARG A 499 18.30 15.44 -6.55
N TYR A 500 18.61 16.63 -7.04
CA TYR A 500 19.43 17.61 -6.32
C TYR A 500 18.81 17.98 -4.96
N LEU A 501 17.51 18.30 -4.93
CA LEU A 501 16.78 18.65 -3.70
C LEU A 501 16.64 17.51 -2.69
N ARG A 502 16.85 16.24 -3.11
CA ARG A 502 16.93 15.09 -2.21
C ARG A 502 18.35 14.85 -1.68
N ALA A 503 19.36 15.37 -2.38
CA ALA A 503 20.77 15.28 -2.00
C ALA A 503 21.23 16.42 -1.09
N HIS A 504 20.41 17.45 -0.89
CA HIS A 504 20.74 18.63 -0.09
C HIS A 504 19.69 18.90 0.99
N ALA A 505 20.14 19.39 2.14
CA ALA A 505 19.32 19.73 3.29
C ALA A 505 18.53 21.02 3.07
N LEU A 506 19.19 22.07 2.59
CA LEU A 506 18.61 23.38 2.28
C LEU A 506 19.27 23.91 1.01
N VAL A 507 18.46 24.43 0.09
CA VAL A 507 18.91 24.86 -1.25
C VAL A 507 18.34 26.23 -1.60
N THR A 508 19.12 27.09 -2.26
CA THR A 508 18.62 28.34 -2.83
C THR A 508 18.39 28.23 -4.35
N ALA A 509 17.55 29.10 -4.92
CA ALA A 509 17.36 29.10 -6.37
C ALA A 509 18.67 29.45 -7.11
N GLU A 510 19.50 30.32 -6.52
CA GLU A 510 20.83 30.65 -7.04
C GLU A 510 21.77 29.43 -7.12
N GLN A 511 21.76 28.56 -6.11
CA GLN A 511 22.59 27.34 -6.10
C GLN A 511 22.18 26.39 -7.23
N LEU A 512 20.88 26.18 -7.42
CA LEU A 512 20.36 25.37 -8.53
C LEU A 512 20.68 25.97 -9.90
N ALA A 513 20.53 27.29 -10.04
CA ALA A 513 20.86 28.02 -11.26
C ALA A 513 22.34 27.84 -11.63
N HIS A 514 23.24 27.97 -10.65
CA HIS A 514 24.67 27.77 -10.85
C HIS A 514 25.02 26.30 -11.16
N GLU A 515 24.44 25.35 -10.42
CA GLU A 515 24.77 23.94 -10.58
C GLU A 515 24.39 23.39 -11.97
N PHE A 516 23.26 23.84 -12.51
CA PHE A 516 22.74 23.40 -13.80
C PHE A 516 22.99 24.39 -14.95
N SER A 517 23.62 25.55 -14.71
CA SER A 517 23.80 26.63 -15.69
C SER A 517 22.49 27.09 -16.34
N LEU A 518 21.46 27.29 -15.53
CA LEU A 518 20.15 27.73 -15.96
C LEU A 518 19.89 29.17 -15.53
N GLY A 519 19.05 29.89 -16.28
CA GLY A 519 18.58 31.21 -15.87
C GLY A 519 17.72 31.10 -14.60
N ILE A 520 17.93 32.01 -13.65
CA ILE A 520 17.24 31.97 -12.34
C ILE A 520 15.72 31.93 -12.46
N ALA A 521 15.14 32.64 -13.43
CA ALA A 521 13.70 32.65 -13.69
C ALA A 521 13.15 31.25 -14.04
N ILE A 522 13.91 30.44 -14.80
CA ILE A 522 13.51 29.06 -15.13
C ILE A 522 13.52 28.20 -13.86
N VAL A 523 14.52 28.41 -13.00
CA VAL A 523 14.65 27.68 -11.74
C VAL A 523 13.49 28.01 -10.80
N GLU A 524 13.18 29.30 -10.62
CA GLU A 524 12.06 29.77 -9.80
C GLU A 524 10.71 29.23 -10.28
N GLU A 525 10.45 29.27 -11.60
CA GLU A 525 9.22 28.72 -12.19
C GLU A 525 9.09 27.21 -11.91
N GLN A 526 10.16 26.45 -12.10
CA GLN A 526 10.16 25.01 -11.85
C GLN A 526 10.00 24.68 -10.36
N LEU A 527 10.64 25.43 -9.46
CA LEU A 527 10.47 25.26 -8.01
C LEU A 527 9.02 25.58 -7.58
N GLN A 528 8.40 26.57 -8.19
CA GLN A 528 7.01 26.91 -7.94
C GLN A 528 6.05 25.79 -8.42
N GLN A 529 6.27 25.22 -9.60
CA GLN A 529 5.50 24.06 -10.09
C GLN A 529 5.66 22.84 -9.17
N LEU A 530 6.88 22.58 -8.69
CA LEU A 530 7.14 21.50 -7.73
C LEU A 530 6.45 21.74 -6.38
N ARG A 531 6.33 22.99 -5.95
CA ARG A 531 5.63 23.39 -4.73
C ARG A 531 4.12 23.16 -4.85
N GLU A 532 3.53 23.50 -5.99
CA GLU A 532 2.11 23.23 -6.27
C GLU A 532 1.79 21.73 -6.27
N GLN A 533 2.76 20.89 -6.65
CA GLN A 533 2.67 19.43 -6.55
C GLN A 533 2.93 18.88 -5.13
N GLY A 534 3.28 19.74 -4.16
CA GLY A 534 3.59 19.35 -2.79
C GLY A 534 4.90 18.57 -2.61
N LEU A 535 5.81 18.61 -3.59
CA LEU A 535 7.08 17.87 -3.55
C LEU A 535 8.19 18.65 -2.83
N VAL A 536 8.11 19.98 -2.86
CA VAL A 536 9.08 20.89 -2.27
C VAL A 536 8.36 21.99 -1.51
N MET A 537 9.06 22.61 -0.58
CA MET A 537 8.53 23.66 0.27
C MET A 537 9.55 24.79 0.42
N ASN A 538 9.04 26.01 0.45
CA ASN A 538 9.83 27.21 0.69
C ASN A 538 9.72 27.52 2.19
N LEU A 539 10.88 27.57 2.87
CA LEU A 539 10.95 27.82 4.30
C LEU A 539 10.91 29.32 4.59
N GLN A 540 11.89 30.09 4.09
CA GLN A 540 12.00 31.55 4.18
C GLN A 540 13.04 32.06 3.16
N GLN A 541 12.95 33.32 2.70
CA GLN A 541 14.00 34.02 1.94
C GLN A 541 14.66 33.21 0.80
N ASP A 542 13.85 32.55 -0.03
CA ASP A 542 14.32 31.72 -1.16
C ASP A 542 15.08 30.44 -0.74
N ILE A 543 14.84 29.94 0.48
CA ILE A 543 15.34 28.64 0.94
C ILE A 543 14.30 27.56 0.67
N TRP A 544 14.69 26.59 -0.16
CA TRP A 544 13.89 25.45 -0.60
C TRP A 544 14.39 24.16 0.02
N VAL A 545 13.45 23.26 0.31
CA VAL A 545 13.73 21.91 0.79
C VAL A 545 12.72 20.92 0.23
N SER A 546 13.14 19.69 -0.03
CA SER A 546 12.20 18.62 -0.38
C SER A 546 11.40 18.17 0.83
N ASP A 547 10.13 17.80 0.63
CA ASP A 547 9.25 17.40 1.73
C ASP A 547 9.80 16.20 2.54
N GLU A 548 10.45 15.24 1.87
CA GLU A 548 11.09 14.09 2.52
C GLU A 548 12.24 14.50 3.45
N VAL A 549 13.10 15.41 2.97
CA VAL A 549 14.25 15.91 3.75
C VAL A 549 13.78 16.79 4.90
N PHE A 550 12.76 17.63 4.69
CA PHE A 550 12.17 18.43 5.76
C PHE A 550 11.60 17.56 6.89
N ARG A 551 10.87 16.49 6.56
CA ARG A 551 10.36 15.53 7.56
C ARG A 551 11.51 14.92 8.38
N ARG A 552 12.63 14.55 7.74
CA ARG A 552 13.82 14.05 8.43
C ARG A 552 14.43 15.11 9.35
N LEU A 553 14.62 16.33 8.86
CA LEU A 553 15.18 17.45 9.63
C LEU A 553 14.32 17.73 10.87
N ARG A 554 13.00 17.88 10.69
CA ARG A 554 12.05 18.13 11.77
C ARG A 554 12.07 17.05 12.85
N LEU A 555 12.05 15.78 12.47
CA LEU A 555 12.09 14.66 13.43
C LEU A 555 13.38 14.66 14.25
N ARG A 556 14.53 14.87 13.61
CA ARG A 556 15.83 14.88 14.30
C ARG A 556 16.02 16.11 15.17
N SER A 557 15.60 17.30 14.72
CA SER A 557 15.64 18.51 15.54
C SER A 557 14.72 18.40 16.76
N LEU A 558 13.54 17.78 16.60
CA LEU A 558 12.66 17.49 17.74
C LEU A 558 13.24 16.46 18.71
N GLN A 559 13.93 15.44 18.19
CA GLN A 559 14.68 14.50 19.03
C GLN A 559 15.82 15.19 19.78
N ALA A 560 16.62 16.03 19.12
CA ALA A 560 17.68 16.80 19.75
C ALA A 560 17.14 17.74 20.85
N ALA A 561 16.02 18.41 20.60
CA ALA A 561 15.34 19.23 21.60
C ALA A 561 14.82 18.41 22.80
N ARG A 562 14.27 17.20 22.56
CA ARG A 562 13.88 16.26 23.63
C ARG A 562 15.08 15.76 24.44
N GLU A 563 16.19 15.47 23.77
CA GLU A 563 17.43 15.07 24.43
C GLU A 563 18.01 16.20 25.27
N ALA A 564 17.96 17.44 24.78
CA ALA A 564 18.37 18.63 25.52
C ALA A 564 17.48 18.93 26.76
N THR A 565 16.22 18.50 26.72
CA THR A 565 15.24 18.67 27.82
C THR A 565 15.08 17.42 28.70
N ARG A 566 15.94 16.40 28.51
CA ARG A 566 15.87 15.15 29.27
C ARG A 566 16.11 15.41 30.77
N PRO A 567 15.31 14.79 31.68
CA PRO A 567 15.52 14.92 33.11
C PRO A 567 16.94 14.51 33.48
N VAL A 568 17.68 15.43 34.11
CA VAL A 568 19.00 15.14 34.64
C VAL A 568 18.89 14.33 35.93
N ALA A 569 19.90 13.51 36.23
CA ALA A 569 19.97 12.80 37.50
C ALA A 569 19.88 13.79 38.68
N ALA A 570 19.24 13.38 39.78
CA ALA A 570 19.07 14.20 40.97
C ALA A 570 20.39 14.79 41.50
N THR A 571 21.50 14.07 41.31
CA THR A 571 22.87 14.52 41.64
C THR A 571 23.32 15.71 40.82
N THR A 572 23.04 15.74 39.51
CA THR A 572 23.36 16.86 38.62
C THR A 572 22.53 18.10 38.98
N TYR A 573 21.25 17.92 39.28
CA TYR A 573 20.37 19.00 39.74
C TYR A 573 20.83 19.56 41.09
N ALA A 574 21.13 18.69 42.07
CA ALA A 574 21.66 19.08 43.36
C ALA A 574 22.98 19.85 43.24
N ARG A 575 23.88 19.41 42.36
CA ARG A 575 25.15 20.10 42.08
C ARG A 575 24.92 21.50 41.52
N LEU A 576 24.05 21.64 40.51
CA LEU A 576 23.69 22.95 39.94
C LEU A 576 23.10 23.88 41.00
N LEU A 577 22.26 23.35 41.90
CA LEU A 577 21.64 24.10 42.99
C LEU A 577 22.70 24.59 43.98
N LEU A 578 23.65 23.74 44.35
CA LEU A 578 24.79 24.07 45.22
C LEU A 578 25.76 25.07 44.58
N GLU A 579 26.02 24.97 43.27
CA GLU A 579 26.79 25.96 42.50
C GLU A 579 26.09 27.33 42.49
N ARG A 580 24.77 27.36 42.20
CA ARG A 580 23.97 28.60 42.18
C ARG A 580 23.79 29.24 43.57
N GLN A 581 23.87 28.44 44.63
CA GLN A 581 23.88 28.90 46.02
C GLN A 581 25.29 29.31 46.51
N GLY A 582 26.33 29.13 45.68
CA GLY A 582 27.71 29.48 46.02
C GLY A 582 28.38 28.52 47.01
N VAL A 583 27.80 27.33 47.22
CA VAL A 583 28.34 26.28 48.10
C VAL A 583 29.41 25.46 47.38
N LEU A 584 29.32 25.36 46.04
CA LEU A 584 30.33 24.77 45.18
C LEU A 584 30.88 25.83 44.19
N PRO A 585 32.17 25.78 43.83
CA PRO A 585 32.72 26.63 42.78
C PRO A 585 32.09 26.26 41.43
N ALA A 586 31.68 27.26 40.66
CA ALA A 586 31.17 27.06 39.31
C ALA A 586 32.25 26.39 38.44
N THR A 587 31.86 25.35 37.73
CA THR A 587 32.75 24.53 36.90
C THR A 587 33.41 25.29 35.74
N ASP A 588 32.88 26.47 35.38
CA ASP A 588 33.39 27.34 34.31
C ASP A 588 34.29 28.51 34.80
N GLY A 589 34.71 28.52 36.08
CA GLY A 589 35.67 29.51 36.59
C GLY A 589 35.16 30.96 36.69
N SER A 590 33.88 31.22 36.37
CA SER A 590 33.29 32.55 36.50
C SER A 590 32.91 32.86 37.95
N ARG A 591 33.61 33.81 38.59
CA ARG A 591 33.23 34.35 39.90
C ARG A 591 31.94 35.16 39.79
N HIS A 592 30.80 34.57 40.12
CA HIS A 592 29.58 35.34 40.37
C HIS A 592 29.67 35.98 41.75
N SER A 593 29.90 37.30 41.79
CA SER A 593 29.71 38.08 43.02
C SER A 593 28.22 38.10 43.36
N LEU A 594 27.83 37.48 44.49
CA LEU A 594 26.47 37.54 45.01
C LEU A 594 26.10 39.00 45.37
N PRO A 595 24.91 39.50 44.98
CA PRO A 595 24.45 40.83 45.37
C PRO A 595 24.33 40.96 46.90
N GLN A 596 24.79 42.10 47.45
CA GLN A 596 24.87 42.38 48.90
C GLN A 596 23.58 42.14 49.70
N HIS A 597 22.41 42.14 49.05
CA HIS A 597 21.13 41.90 49.70
C HIS A 597 20.95 40.48 50.28
N ARG A 598 21.70 39.47 49.83
CA ARG A 598 21.60 38.09 50.38
C ARG A 598 22.49 37.81 51.59
N GLN A 599 23.49 38.65 51.90
CA GLN A 599 24.26 38.51 53.14
C GLN A 599 23.44 38.83 54.40
N ALA A 600 22.38 39.63 54.27
CA ALA A 600 21.48 39.96 55.37
C ALA A 600 20.57 38.78 55.76
N PHE A 601 20.18 37.94 54.80
CA PHE A 601 19.21 36.85 55.05
C PHE A 601 19.83 35.67 55.81
N MET A 602 21.13 35.38 55.64
CA MET A 602 21.82 34.31 56.37
C MET A 602 22.11 34.65 57.84
N ARG A 603 22.24 35.94 58.21
CA ARG A 603 22.46 36.33 59.62
C ARG A 603 21.19 36.25 60.47
N ALA A 604 20.00 36.26 59.85
CA ALA A 604 18.72 36.18 60.57
C ALA A 604 18.29 34.74 60.92
N TRP A 605 18.99 33.72 60.40
CA TRP A 605 18.63 32.30 60.60
C TRP A 605 19.56 31.55 61.58
N MET A 606 20.58 32.22 62.13
CA MET A 606 21.49 31.68 63.17
C MET A 606 21.44 32.50 64.47
N ALA A 607 20.26 32.97 64.88
CA ALA A 607 20.01 33.54 66.21
C ALA A 607 18.78 32.87 66.83
#